data_AF-A0A1F6NB02-F1
#
_entry.id   AF-A0A1F6NB02-F1
#
_cell.length_a   1.000
_cell.length_b   1.000
_cell.length_c   1.000
_cell.angle_alpha   90.00
_cell.angle_beta   90.00
_cell.angle_gamma   90.00
#
_symmetry.space_group_name_H-M   'P 1'
#
loop_
_entity.id
_entity.type
_entity.pdbx_description
1 polymer ?
#
loop_
_entity_poly.entity_id
_entity_poly.type
_entity_poly.pdbx_seq_one_letter_code
_entity_poly.pdbx_strand_id
1 'polypeptide(L)'
;MEEITTKQIVLGIFLIVLLIGGYILADLSLGWLNKEDVTMGVKVRIPETEKVATSTIIVEPKEEILQLIKKQYSPPQDIYSNADSYEKNLISWAIKGEFAIAKIVVRGEVRNDLPNFVSLSLGDISGTLGGSRKSVTQLDFNNSNAVFTKENPLEFTIDLKSPIRLSTTRDEFLTTFESSKNIILWDIIAPPPDNGTIAKMIIAPYSSQGKYGEGTIITSVEFRYACVEYDPNCKAILCPDKEYQHGSECIRDVFGAETAKNYSDYFRKK
;
A
#
# COMPACT_ATOMS: atom_id res chain seq x y z
N MET A 1 -44.66 32.40 43.94
CA MET A 1 -44.37 31.86 42.59
C MET A 1 -42.94 32.31 42.31
N GLU A 2 -41.97 31.46 42.63
CA GLU A 2 -40.55 31.81 42.53
C GLU A 2 -40.08 31.61 41.09
N GLU A 3 -39.62 32.69 40.45
CA GLU A 3 -39.01 32.64 39.13
C GLU A 3 -37.62 32.00 39.23
N ILE A 4 -37.51 30.75 38.77
CA ILE A 4 -36.23 30.10 38.54
C ILE A 4 -35.54 30.86 37.40
N THR A 5 -34.49 31.61 37.75
CA THR A 5 -33.72 32.39 36.77
C THR A 5 -32.93 31.45 35.85
N THR A 6 -32.82 31.81 34.57
CA THR A 6 -32.15 31.04 33.51
C THR A 6 -30.74 30.54 33.90
N LYS A 7 -30.05 31.24 34.81
CA LYS A 7 -28.73 30.84 35.36
C LYS A 7 -28.78 29.55 36.19
N GLN A 8 -29.87 29.30 36.91
CA GLN A 8 -30.04 28.09 37.73
C GLN A 8 -30.28 26.85 36.85
N ILE A 9 -30.94 27.03 35.69
CA ILE A 9 -31.16 25.95 34.72
C ILE A 9 -29.84 25.56 34.05
N VAL A 10 -29.03 26.54 33.63
CA VAL A 10 -27.73 26.28 33.00
C VAL A 10 -26.76 25.60 33.98
N LEU A 11 -26.76 26.01 35.25
CA LEU A 11 -25.94 25.37 36.28
C LEU A 11 -26.38 23.92 36.55
N GLY A 12 -27.70 23.66 36.52
CA GLY A 12 -28.26 22.31 36.66
C GLY A 12 -27.84 21.39 35.51
N ILE A 13 -27.90 21.87 34.26
CA ILE A 13 -27.48 21.10 33.08
C ILE A 13 -25.97 20.81 33.14
N PHE A 14 -25.15 21.79 33.55
CA PHE A 14 -23.70 21.62 33.65
C PHE A 14 -23.31 20.56 34.69
N LEU A 15 -24.01 20.51 35.83
CA LEU A 15 -23.80 19.50 36.86
C LEU A 15 -24.18 18.08 36.39
N ILE A 16 -25.24 17.95 35.59
CA ILE A 16 -25.66 16.65 35.02
C ILE A 16 -24.61 16.14 34.03
N VAL A 17 -24.06 17.00 33.16
CA VAL A 17 -23.01 16.61 32.20
C VAL A 17 -21.74 16.16 32.92
N LEU A 18 -21.35 16.83 34.02
CA LEU A 18 -20.21 16.42 34.83
C LEU A 18 -20.42 15.07 35.53
N LEU A 19 -21.64 14.81 36.03
CA LEU A 19 -21.96 13.53 36.67
C LEU A 19 -21.92 12.36 35.68
N ILE A 20 -22.45 12.56 34.46
CA ILE A 20 -22.43 11.53 33.41
C ILE A 20 -21.00 11.31 32.92
N GLY A 21 -20.23 12.38 32.69
CA GLY A 21 -18.82 12.28 32.28
C GLY A 21 -17.93 11.60 33.33
N GLY A 22 -18.17 11.87 34.61
CA GLY A 22 -17.47 11.21 35.71
C GLY A 22 -17.77 9.71 35.83
N TYR A 23 -19.02 9.30 35.61
CA TYR A 23 -19.43 7.89 35.67
C TYR A 23 -18.78 7.07 34.54
N ILE A 24 -18.73 7.61 33.32
CA ILE A 24 -18.12 6.93 32.16
C ILE A 24 -16.60 6.74 32.36
N LEU A 25 -15.92 7.74 32.94
CA LEU A 25 -14.48 7.65 33.22
C LEU A 25 -14.17 6.65 34.35
N ALA A 26 -15.03 6.55 35.37
CA ALA A 26 -14.88 5.56 36.43
C ALA A 26 -15.03 4.13 35.92
N ASP A 27 -16.00 3.87 35.05
CA ASP A 27 -16.27 2.53 34.49
C ASP A 27 -15.13 2.06 33.55
N LEU A 28 -14.55 2.97 32.77
CA LEU A 28 -13.37 2.70 31.93
C LEU A 28 -12.10 2.40 32.73
N SER A 29 -11.96 2.98 33.94
CA SER A 29 -10.79 2.74 34.81
C SER A 29 -10.85 1.43 35.60
N LEU A 30 -12.06 0.90 35.84
CA LEU A 30 -12.28 -0.36 36.57
C LEU A 30 -12.24 -1.60 35.64
N GLY A 31 -12.45 -1.44 34.34
CA GLY A 31 -12.37 -2.53 33.35
C GLY A 31 -10.96 -3.07 33.08
N TRP A 32 -9.91 -2.39 33.55
CA TRP A 32 -8.50 -2.77 33.34
C TRP A 32 -7.83 -3.45 34.55
N LEU A 33 -8.55 -3.62 35.67
CA LEU A 33 -7.99 -4.15 36.92
C LEU A 33 -8.50 -5.54 37.33
N ASN A 34 -9.33 -6.21 36.53
CA ASN A 34 -9.80 -7.57 36.83
C ASN A 34 -9.48 -8.55 35.68
N LYS A 35 -8.25 -9.06 35.70
CA LYS A 35 -7.94 -10.40 35.19
C LYS A 35 -6.70 -10.95 35.90
N GLU A 36 -6.84 -11.18 37.21
CA GLU A 36 -5.91 -12.03 37.95
C GLU A 36 -6.22 -13.51 37.71
N ASP A 37 -5.13 -14.26 37.65
CA ASP A 37 -5.01 -15.70 37.50
C ASP A 37 -5.86 -16.50 38.48
N VAL A 38 -6.68 -17.41 37.96
CA VAL A 38 -7.28 -18.49 38.77
C VAL A 38 -6.57 -19.79 38.43
N THR A 39 -5.53 -20.09 39.21
CA THR A 39 -5.01 -21.45 39.37
C THR A 39 -5.93 -22.19 40.34
N MET A 40 -6.78 -23.09 39.83
CA MET A 40 -7.44 -24.10 40.66
C MET A 40 -7.16 -25.49 40.09
N GLY A 41 -6.45 -26.28 40.88
CA GLY A 41 -6.11 -27.67 40.58
C GLY A 41 -7.36 -28.56 40.58
N VAL A 42 -7.58 -29.25 39.46
CA VAL A 42 -8.33 -30.49 39.41
C VAL A 42 -7.51 -31.46 38.54
N LYS A 43 -6.97 -32.52 39.17
CA LYS A 43 -6.37 -33.65 38.47
C LYS A 43 -7.46 -34.41 37.71
N VAL A 44 -7.61 -34.11 36.43
CA VAL A 44 -8.34 -34.98 35.49
C VAL A 44 -7.30 -35.78 34.72
N ARG A 45 -7.31 -37.11 34.86
CA ARG A 45 -6.52 -38.03 34.04
C ARG A 45 -7.05 -37.97 32.61
N ILE A 46 -6.25 -37.41 31.70
CA ILE A 46 -6.49 -37.46 30.26
C ILE A 46 -5.77 -38.72 29.74
N PRO A 47 -6.42 -39.61 28.97
CA PRO A 47 -5.73 -40.72 28.35
C PRO A 47 -4.74 -40.17 27.32
N GLU A 48 -3.50 -40.65 27.38
CA GLU A 48 -2.47 -40.40 26.37
C GLU A 48 -3.02 -40.83 25.01
N THR A 49 -3.42 -39.86 24.22
CA THR A 49 -3.56 -40.04 22.77
C THR A 49 -2.49 -39.18 22.16
N GLU A 50 -1.48 -39.85 21.60
CA GLU A 50 -0.51 -39.26 20.69
C GLU A 50 -1.26 -38.36 19.69
N LYS A 51 -1.03 -37.06 19.80
CA LYS A 51 -1.03 -36.21 18.63
C LYS A 51 0.38 -35.67 18.53
N VAL A 52 1.18 -36.39 17.76
CA VAL A 52 2.31 -35.79 17.06
C VAL A 52 1.74 -34.59 16.34
N ALA A 53 1.96 -33.40 16.90
CA ALA A 53 1.86 -32.18 16.13
C ALA A 53 2.98 -32.27 15.12
N THR A 54 2.68 -32.82 13.95
CA THR A 54 3.52 -32.61 12.77
C THR A 54 3.60 -31.11 12.60
N SER A 55 4.72 -30.52 13.02
CA SER A 55 5.10 -29.19 12.59
C SER A 55 5.15 -29.27 11.07
N THR A 56 4.07 -28.89 10.40
CA THR A 56 4.13 -28.55 8.99
C THR A 56 5.14 -27.44 8.94
N ILE A 57 6.35 -27.76 8.51
CA ILE A 57 7.32 -26.78 8.07
C ILE A 57 6.53 -26.00 7.02
N ILE A 58 6.10 -24.78 7.36
CA ILE A 58 5.54 -23.87 6.38
C ILE A 58 6.75 -23.51 5.53
N VAL A 59 6.96 -24.29 4.47
CA VAL A 59 7.95 -23.94 3.45
C VAL A 59 7.36 -22.70 2.80
N GLU A 60 7.94 -21.53 3.07
CA GLU A 60 7.56 -20.33 2.35
C GLU A 60 7.70 -20.61 0.85
N PRO A 61 6.66 -20.30 0.06
CA PRO A 61 6.69 -20.57 -1.37
C PRO A 61 7.89 -19.83 -1.97
N LYS A 62 8.65 -20.52 -2.81
CA LYS A 62 9.90 -19.99 -3.38
C LYS A 62 9.61 -18.74 -4.21
N GLU A 63 10.11 -17.59 -3.76
CA GLU A 63 9.96 -16.32 -4.49
C GLU A 63 10.76 -16.34 -5.81
N GLU A 64 10.09 -15.98 -6.90
CA GLU A 64 10.66 -15.56 -8.18
C GLU A 64 10.87 -14.05 -8.21
N ILE A 65 11.86 -13.58 -8.99
CA ILE A 65 12.24 -12.17 -9.05
C ILE A 65 12.18 -11.68 -10.50
N LEU A 66 11.28 -10.72 -10.75
CA LEU A 66 11.24 -9.94 -11.97
C LEU A 66 11.89 -8.57 -11.72
N GLN A 67 13.03 -8.32 -12.37
CA GLN A 67 13.68 -7.01 -12.31
C GLN A 67 12.97 -6.01 -13.21
N LEU A 68 12.30 -5.02 -12.60
CA LEU A 68 11.53 -3.98 -13.29
C LEU A 68 12.43 -2.83 -13.77
N ILE A 69 13.45 -2.47 -12.98
CA ILE A 69 14.50 -1.51 -13.38
C ILE A 69 15.86 -2.17 -13.16
N LYS A 70 16.62 -2.33 -14.26
CA LYS A 70 17.95 -2.98 -14.28
C LYS A 70 19.12 -1.99 -14.38
N LYS A 71 18.84 -0.72 -14.62
CA LYS A 71 19.83 0.35 -14.79
C LYS A 71 19.52 1.49 -13.83
N GLN A 72 20.55 2.23 -13.44
CA GLN A 72 20.37 3.42 -12.62
C GLN A 72 19.35 4.37 -13.24
N TYR A 73 18.38 4.79 -12.43
CA TYR A 73 17.24 5.58 -12.82
C TYR A 73 17.12 6.78 -11.88
N SER A 74 16.95 7.97 -12.43
CA SER A 74 16.60 9.16 -11.67
C SER A 74 15.48 9.87 -12.43
N PRO A 75 14.31 10.09 -11.79
CA PRO A 75 13.19 10.70 -12.48
C PRO A 75 13.52 12.16 -12.86
N PRO A 76 12.94 12.67 -13.95
CA PRO A 76 13.07 14.09 -14.28
C PRO A 76 12.36 14.96 -13.22
N GLN A 77 12.81 16.22 -13.08
CA GLN A 77 12.26 17.16 -12.10
C GLN A 77 10.78 17.47 -12.31
N ASP A 78 10.26 17.27 -13.52
CA ASP A 78 8.90 17.60 -13.96
C ASP A 78 8.04 16.36 -14.29
N ILE A 79 8.34 15.21 -13.66
CA ILE A 79 7.73 13.91 -13.96
C ILE A 79 6.18 13.90 -14.00
N TYR A 80 5.50 14.71 -13.19
CA TYR A 80 4.03 14.82 -13.16
C TYR A 80 3.47 16.02 -13.92
N SER A 81 4.32 16.94 -14.39
CA SER A 81 3.87 18.19 -15.03
C SER A 81 3.63 18.04 -16.54
N ASN A 82 4.13 16.96 -17.14
CA ASN A 82 4.07 16.70 -18.58
C ASN A 82 3.67 15.24 -18.82
N ALA A 83 2.61 15.02 -19.60
CA ALA A 83 2.12 13.68 -19.95
C ALA A 83 3.21 12.81 -20.64
N ASP A 84 4.03 13.38 -21.51
CA ASP A 84 5.14 12.66 -22.15
C ASP A 84 6.21 12.26 -21.14
N SER A 85 6.45 13.10 -20.13
CA SER A 85 7.41 12.82 -19.05
C SER A 85 6.88 11.71 -18.16
N TYR A 86 5.60 11.78 -17.80
CA TYR A 86 4.90 10.74 -17.05
C TYR A 86 4.98 9.38 -17.77
N GLU A 87 4.54 9.32 -19.03
CA GLU A 87 4.47 8.07 -19.80
C GLU A 87 5.84 7.41 -20.02
N LYS A 88 6.90 8.21 -20.27
CA LYS A 88 8.26 7.68 -20.47
C LYS A 88 8.89 7.09 -19.20
N ASN A 89 8.35 7.42 -18.03
CA ASN A 89 8.88 7.02 -16.74
C ASN A 89 8.00 5.97 -16.05
N LEU A 90 6.91 5.51 -16.70
CA LEU A 90 6.07 4.44 -16.18
C LEU A 90 6.81 3.10 -16.23
N ILE A 91 6.86 2.45 -15.08
CA ILE A 91 7.24 1.06 -14.96
C ILE A 91 6.00 0.22 -15.21
N SER A 92 6.02 -0.62 -16.23
CA SER A 92 4.88 -1.47 -16.57
C SER A 92 5.24 -2.94 -16.60
N TRP A 93 4.42 -3.75 -15.98
CA TRP A 93 4.58 -5.19 -15.99
C TRP A 93 3.23 -5.89 -16.12
N ALA A 94 3.23 -7.00 -16.83
CA ALA A 94 2.07 -7.86 -16.97
C ALA A 94 2.08 -8.89 -15.85
N ILE A 95 0.94 -9.08 -15.20
CA ILE A 95 0.70 -10.14 -14.21
C ILE A 95 -0.46 -11.01 -14.69
N LYS A 96 -0.34 -12.32 -14.48
CA LYS A 96 -1.41 -13.29 -14.74
C LYS A 96 -1.42 -14.34 -13.64
N GLY A 97 -2.59 -14.89 -13.34
CA GLY A 97 -2.76 -15.97 -12.37
C GLY A 97 -2.84 -15.51 -10.92
N GLU A 98 -2.84 -16.48 -10.01
CA GLU A 98 -2.98 -16.24 -8.57
C GLU A 98 -1.63 -16.24 -7.84
N PHE A 99 -1.38 -15.16 -7.11
CA PHE A 99 -0.11 -14.94 -6.41
C PHE A 99 -0.27 -15.13 -4.90
N ALA A 100 0.53 -16.02 -4.32
CA ALA A 100 0.71 -16.13 -2.88
C ALA A 100 1.46 -14.91 -2.34
N ILE A 101 2.56 -14.53 -3.00
CA ILE A 101 3.43 -13.39 -2.66
C ILE A 101 3.44 -12.40 -3.82
N ALA A 102 3.36 -11.10 -3.52
CA ALA A 102 3.54 -10.01 -4.48
C ALA A 102 4.11 -8.77 -3.79
N LYS A 103 5.41 -8.51 -3.97
CA LYS A 103 6.14 -7.42 -3.30
C LYS A 103 6.94 -6.60 -4.30
N ILE A 104 6.96 -5.29 -4.12
CA ILE A 104 7.87 -4.37 -4.83
C ILE A 104 8.99 -3.99 -3.88
N VAL A 105 10.23 -4.29 -4.27
CA VAL A 105 11.44 -3.91 -3.53
C VAL A 105 12.17 -2.82 -4.32
N VAL A 106 12.41 -1.68 -3.67
CA VAL A 106 13.08 -0.53 -4.28
C VAL A 106 14.37 -0.26 -3.53
N ARG A 107 15.45 -0.09 -4.28
CA ARG A 107 16.75 0.30 -3.75
C ARG A 107 17.33 1.49 -4.50
N GLY A 108 18.12 2.31 -3.82
CA GLY A 108 18.75 3.48 -4.41
C GLY A 108 19.71 4.19 -3.47
N GLU A 109 20.34 5.23 -4.00
CA GLU A 109 21.31 6.08 -3.32
C GLU A 109 20.77 7.50 -3.21
N VAL A 110 21.09 8.16 -2.10
CA VAL A 110 20.93 9.60 -1.94
C VAL A 110 22.31 10.25 -1.91
N ARG A 111 22.51 11.27 -2.74
CA ARG A 111 23.79 11.93 -2.99
C ARG A 111 23.81 13.39 -2.56
N ASN A 112 22.66 13.99 -2.25
CA ASN A 112 22.57 15.34 -1.70
C ASN A 112 22.51 15.30 -0.15
N ASP A 113 22.68 16.45 0.50
CA ASP A 113 22.59 16.60 1.95
C ASP A 113 21.16 16.92 2.42
N LEU A 114 20.16 16.75 1.54
CA LEU A 114 18.77 17.06 1.83
C LEU A 114 18.02 15.78 2.24
N PRO A 115 17.00 15.87 3.09
CA PRO A 115 16.02 14.81 3.24
C PRO A 115 15.30 14.58 1.90
N ASN A 116 15.15 13.31 1.51
CA ASN A 116 14.39 12.91 0.33
C ASN A 116 13.23 12.00 0.73
N PHE A 117 12.17 12.02 -0.07
CA PHE A 117 10.93 11.27 0.13
C PHE A 117 10.53 10.59 -1.17
N VAL A 118 9.56 9.67 -1.13
CA VAL A 118 9.10 8.94 -2.32
C VAL A 118 7.63 9.21 -2.56
N SER A 119 7.34 9.75 -3.75
CA SER A 119 6.00 9.77 -4.32
C SER A 119 5.76 8.48 -5.11
N LEU A 120 4.60 7.88 -4.90
CA LEU A 120 4.13 6.69 -5.61
C LEU A 120 2.87 7.03 -6.39
N SER A 121 2.75 6.50 -7.60
CA SER A 121 1.52 6.52 -8.40
C SER A 121 1.33 5.15 -9.04
N LEU A 122 0.15 4.56 -8.86
CA LEU A 122 -0.26 3.29 -9.45
C LEU A 122 -1.75 3.37 -9.81
N GLY A 123 -2.05 3.25 -11.11
CA GLY A 123 -3.40 3.54 -11.63
C GLY A 123 -3.88 4.92 -11.18
N ASP A 124 -5.09 4.98 -10.64
CA ASP A 124 -5.70 6.23 -10.15
C ASP A 124 -5.24 6.61 -8.73
N ILE A 125 -4.41 5.78 -8.09
CA ILE A 125 -3.94 6.05 -6.73
C ILE A 125 -2.55 6.69 -6.76
N SER A 126 -2.40 7.80 -6.05
CA SER A 126 -1.11 8.42 -5.82
C SER A 126 -0.96 8.98 -4.41
N GLY A 127 0.29 9.17 -3.96
CA GLY A 127 0.60 9.77 -2.67
C GLY A 127 2.06 9.58 -2.27
N THR A 128 2.45 10.25 -1.19
CA THR A 128 3.80 10.12 -0.63
C THR A 128 3.83 9.02 0.42
N LEU A 129 4.82 8.12 0.32
CA LEU A 129 5.04 7.07 1.30
C LEU A 129 5.32 7.67 2.68
N GLY A 130 4.62 7.19 3.71
CA GLY A 130 4.87 7.58 5.11
C GLY A 130 4.61 9.05 5.46
N GLY A 131 4.09 9.84 4.51
CA GLY A 131 3.70 11.22 4.72
C GLY A 131 2.25 11.36 5.21
N SER A 132 1.94 12.48 5.85
CA SER A 132 0.59 12.90 6.24
C SER A 132 0.39 14.36 5.87
N ARG A 133 -0.68 14.67 5.13
CA ARG A 133 -0.97 16.03 4.69
C ARG A 133 -1.57 16.86 5.82
N LYS A 134 -0.94 18.00 6.12
CA LYS A 134 -1.45 18.97 7.11
C LYS A 134 -2.26 20.08 6.44
N SER A 135 -1.88 20.43 5.21
CA SER A 135 -2.56 21.45 4.42
C SER A 135 -2.38 21.19 2.93
N VAL A 136 -2.99 22.05 2.11
CA VAL A 136 -2.84 22.06 0.65
C VAL A 136 -1.36 22.08 0.22
N THR A 137 -0.48 22.72 1.01
CA THR A 137 0.93 22.94 0.67
C THR A 137 1.91 22.26 1.61
N GLN A 138 1.45 21.57 2.66
CA GLN A 138 2.31 21.00 3.69
C GLN A 138 2.06 19.51 3.91
N LEU A 139 3.15 18.75 3.88
CA LEU A 139 3.25 17.36 4.31
C LEU A 139 4.06 17.30 5.61
N ASP A 140 3.69 16.38 6.48
CA ASP A 140 4.39 16.00 7.70
C ASP A 140 4.84 14.54 7.58
N PHE A 141 6.00 14.21 8.13
CA PHE A 141 6.63 12.90 7.98
C PHE A 141 6.87 12.29 9.36
N ASN A 142 5.90 11.51 9.82
CA ASN A 142 5.93 10.93 11.16
C ASN A 142 6.82 9.67 11.26
N ASN A 143 7.35 9.18 10.14
CA ASN A 143 8.11 7.93 10.08
C ASN A 143 9.51 8.17 9.48
N SER A 144 10.55 7.94 10.29
CA SER A 144 11.96 8.05 9.85
C SER A 144 12.28 7.13 8.68
N ASN A 145 11.60 5.99 8.56
CA ASN A 145 11.83 5.01 7.50
C ASN A 145 11.27 5.47 6.13
N ALA A 146 10.55 6.59 6.09
CA ALA A 146 10.08 7.23 4.86
C ALA A 146 10.93 8.45 4.46
N VAL A 147 11.99 8.74 5.22
CA VAL A 147 12.92 9.85 4.98
C VAL A 147 14.30 9.26 4.64
N PHE A 148 14.77 9.56 3.43
CA PHE A 148 16.00 9.00 2.88
C PHE A 148 17.10 10.07 2.84
N THR A 149 18.30 9.70 3.25
CA THR A 149 19.50 10.55 3.32
C THR A 149 20.72 9.77 2.80
N LYS A 150 21.90 10.40 2.76
CA LYS A 150 23.17 9.71 2.43
C LYS A 150 23.46 8.53 3.37
N GLU A 151 23.15 8.70 4.65
CA GLU A 151 23.38 7.71 5.71
C GLU A 151 22.25 6.67 5.79
N ASN A 152 21.05 7.04 5.34
CA ASN A 152 19.88 6.17 5.23
C ASN A 152 19.42 6.10 3.77
N PRO A 153 20.09 5.31 2.91
CA PRO A 153 19.80 5.25 1.49
C PRO A 153 18.37 4.75 1.23
N LEU A 154 17.92 4.91 -0.01
CA LEU A 154 16.61 4.46 -0.45
C LEU A 154 16.55 2.93 -0.37
N GLU A 155 15.85 2.39 0.61
CA GLU A 155 15.52 0.96 0.67
C GLU A 155 14.17 0.75 1.33
N PHE A 156 13.19 0.24 0.57
CA PHE A 156 11.88 -0.09 1.10
C PHE A 156 11.24 -1.24 0.32
N THR A 157 10.33 -1.94 0.97
CA THR A 157 9.51 -3.00 0.38
C THR A 157 8.04 -2.66 0.55
N ILE A 158 7.27 -2.76 -0.54
CA ILE A 158 5.82 -2.65 -0.54
C ILE A 158 5.27 -4.05 -0.78
N ASP A 159 4.61 -4.63 0.22
CA ASP A 159 3.74 -5.78 0.00
C ASP A 159 2.44 -5.28 -0.62
N LEU A 160 2.19 -5.67 -1.88
CA LEU A 160 1.05 -5.19 -2.64
C LEU A 160 -0.28 -5.67 -2.04
N LYS A 161 -0.26 -6.81 -1.32
CA LYS A 161 -1.44 -7.44 -0.73
C LYS A 161 -1.73 -6.95 0.69
N SER A 162 -0.83 -6.17 1.28
CA SER A 162 -1.00 -5.57 2.61
C SER A 162 -1.35 -4.08 2.50
N PRO A 163 -2.09 -3.51 3.47
CA PRO A 163 -2.36 -2.08 3.50
C PRO A 163 -1.07 -1.26 3.60
N ILE A 164 -0.91 -0.29 2.70
CA ILE A 164 0.13 0.73 2.72
C ILE A 164 -0.48 2.09 3.05
N ARG A 165 0.19 2.87 3.91
CA ARG A 165 -0.20 4.23 4.26
C ARG A 165 0.47 5.25 3.33
N LEU A 166 -0.34 5.98 2.58
CA LEU A 166 0.09 7.12 1.76
C LEU A 166 -0.51 8.42 2.26
N SER A 167 0.15 9.54 1.99
CA SER A 167 -0.50 10.85 2.10
C SER A 167 -1.63 10.97 1.07
N THR A 168 -2.65 11.74 1.41
CA THR A 168 -3.66 12.16 0.42
C THR A 168 -3.07 13.15 -0.57
N THR A 169 -3.57 13.14 -1.80
CA THR A 169 -3.29 14.19 -2.78
C THR A 169 -3.89 15.52 -2.32
N ARG A 170 -3.52 16.61 -2.98
CA ARG A 170 -4.11 17.93 -2.71
C ARG A 170 -5.64 17.90 -2.88
N ASP A 171 -6.11 17.31 -3.98
CA ASP A 171 -7.52 17.32 -4.34
C ASP A 171 -8.35 16.41 -3.44
N GLU A 172 -7.80 15.26 -3.05
CA GLU A 172 -8.39 14.38 -2.04
C GLU A 172 -8.54 15.11 -0.71
N PHE A 173 -7.49 15.77 -0.22
CA PHE A 173 -7.55 16.52 1.03
C PHE A 173 -8.53 17.68 1.00
N LEU A 174 -8.64 18.39 -0.13
CA LEU A 174 -9.64 19.44 -0.28
C LEU A 174 -11.08 18.91 -0.24
N THR A 175 -11.27 17.66 -0.64
CA THR A 175 -12.59 17.02 -0.70
C THR A 175 -12.97 16.36 0.63
N THR A 176 -12.03 15.67 1.27
CA THR A 176 -12.30 14.82 2.44
C THR A 176 -11.74 15.38 3.75
N PHE A 177 -10.79 16.32 3.70
CA PHE A 177 -9.97 16.79 4.83
C PHE A 177 -9.14 15.69 5.52
N GLU A 178 -9.01 14.51 4.91
CA GLU A 178 -8.19 13.43 5.45
C GLU A 178 -6.72 13.63 5.09
N SER A 179 -5.83 13.50 6.08
CA SER A 179 -4.38 13.67 5.89
C SER A 179 -3.70 12.52 5.16
N SER A 180 -4.26 11.32 5.22
CA SER A 180 -3.63 10.08 4.76
C SER A 180 -4.69 9.03 4.48
N LYS A 181 -4.35 8.08 3.62
CA LYS A 181 -5.18 6.92 3.26
C LYS A 181 -4.40 5.63 3.43
N ASN A 182 -5.11 4.57 3.80
CA ASN A 182 -4.60 3.21 3.76
C ASN A 182 -5.21 2.51 2.55
N ILE A 183 -4.36 1.95 1.69
CA ILE A 183 -4.78 1.32 0.43
C ILE A 183 -4.14 -0.05 0.32
N ILE A 184 -4.82 -0.99 -0.32
CA ILE A 184 -4.24 -2.26 -0.75
C ILE A 184 -4.01 -2.12 -2.25
N LEU A 185 -2.75 -2.09 -2.68
CA LEU A 185 -2.42 -1.84 -4.09
C LEU A 185 -2.88 -2.99 -4.99
N TRP A 186 -2.91 -4.22 -4.45
CA TRP A 186 -3.37 -5.41 -5.16
C TRP A 186 -4.80 -5.26 -5.69
N ASP A 187 -5.69 -4.62 -4.93
CA ASP A 187 -7.10 -4.40 -5.32
C ASP A 187 -7.24 -3.47 -6.54
N ILE A 188 -6.22 -2.66 -6.82
CA ILE A 188 -6.19 -1.71 -7.95
C ILE A 188 -5.64 -2.38 -9.21
N ILE A 189 -4.67 -3.29 -9.06
CA ILE A 189 -4.00 -3.97 -10.18
C ILE A 189 -4.65 -5.29 -10.59
N ALA A 190 -5.66 -5.79 -9.88
CA ALA A 190 -6.21 -7.14 -10.09
C ALA A 190 -7.62 -7.18 -10.72
N PRO A 191 -7.77 -7.04 -12.05
CA PRO A 191 -8.87 -7.64 -12.83
C PRO A 191 -8.62 -9.14 -13.13
N PRO A 192 -9.62 -9.87 -13.68
CA PRO A 192 -9.76 -11.33 -13.53
C PRO A 192 -8.54 -12.17 -13.91
N PRO A 193 -8.24 -13.24 -13.15
CA PRO A 193 -7.01 -14.03 -13.24
C PRO A 193 -6.76 -14.64 -14.64
N ASP A 194 -7.83 -14.85 -15.41
CA ASP A 194 -7.78 -15.51 -16.72
C ASP A 194 -7.20 -14.63 -17.83
N ASN A 195 -7.44 -13.32 -17.78
CA ASN A 195 -7.11 -12.38 -18.88
C ASN A 195 -5.79 -11.63 -18.67
N GLY A 196 -5.22 -11.72 -17.46
CA GLY A 196 -4.04 -10.97 -17.07
C GLY A 196 -4.27 -9.46 -17.04
N THR A 197 -3.32 -8.74 -16.43
CA THR A 197 -3.42 -7.30 -16.22
C THR A 197 -2.07 -6.65 -16.41
N ILE A 198 -2.07 -5.44 -16.98
CA ILE A 198 -0.90 -4.57 -16.98
C ILE A 198 -0.99 -3.64 -15.77
N ALA A 199 -0.09 -3.85 -14.82
CA ALA A 199 0.15 -2.91 -13.73
C ALA A 199 1.12 -1.84 -14.21
N LYS A 200 0.81 -0.58 -13.89
CA LYS A 200 1.65 0.58 -14.22
C LYS A 200 1.94 1.36 -12.94
N MET A 201 3.20 1.71 -12.71
CA MET A 201 3.62 2.46 -11.54
C MET A 201 4.67 3.52 -11.87
N ILE A 202 4.60 4.65 -11.18
CA ILE A 202 5.70 5.60 -11.03
C ILE A 202 6.22 5.54 -9.60
N ILE A 203 7.55 5.49 -9.48
CA ILE A 203 8.27 5.64 -8.22
C ILE A 203 9.18 6.84 -8.36
N ALA A 204 8.82 7.95 -7.73
CA ALA A 204 9.47 9.24 -7.94
C ALA A 204 10.01 9.82 -6.63
N PRO A 205 11.31 9.63 -6.34
CA PRO A 205 11.96 10.31 -5.24
C PRO A 205 12.03 11.82 -5.45
N TYR A 206 11.90 12.61 -4.38
CA TYR A 206 12.03 14.06 -4.41
C TYR A 206 12.66 14.61 -3.14
N SER A 207 13.39 15.72 -3.27
CA SER A 207 14.04 16.39 -2.13
C SER A 207 13.03 17.16 -1.27
N SER A 208 13.43 17.56 -0.06
CA SER A 208 12.62 18.44 0.81
C SER A 208 12.27 19.80 0.21
N GLN A 209 12.91 20.17 -0.89
CA GLN A 209 12.58 21.35 -1.69
C GLN A 209 11.48 21.09 -2.73
N GLY A 210 10.98 19.86 -2.82
CA GLY A 210 9.95 19.46 -3.79
C GLY A 210 10.48 19.15 -5.19
N LYS A 211 11.80 19.03 -5.39
CA LYS A 211 12.37 18.71 -6.70
C LYS A 211 12.54 17.20 -6.87
N TYR A 212 11.90 16.63 -7.90
CA TYR A 212 12.01 15.22 -8.24
C TYR A 212 13.41 14.88 -8.80
N GLY A 213 13.92 13.71 -8.44
CA GLY A 213 15.23 13.19 -8.90
C GLY A 213 16.46 13.97 -8.42
N GLU A 214 16.29 15.11 -7.75
CA GLU A 214 17.39 15.90 -7.23
C GLU A 214 18.20 15.08 -6.23
N GLY A 215 19.42 14.69 -6.60
CA GLY A 215 20.34 13.98 -5.73
C GLY A 215 19.88 12.60 -5.28
N THR A 216 18.88 11.97 -5.92
CA THR A 216 18.47 10.60 -5.63
C THR A 216 18.50 9.73 -6.88
N ILE A 217 19.04 8.52 -6.76
CA ILE A 217 19.16 7.55 -7.85
C ILE A 217 18.59 6.22 -7.39
N ILE A 218 17.57 5.73 -8.07
CA ILE A 218 17.08 4.36 -7.92
C ILE A 218 18.06 3.44 -8.65
N THR A 219 18.63 2.48 -7.92
CA THR A 219 19.59 1.50 -8.45
C THR A 219 18.91 0.21 -8.87
N SER A 220 17.81 -0.17 -8.22
CA SER A 220 16.97 -1.29 -8.66
C SER A 220 15.51 -1.16 -8.20
N VAL A 221 14.63 -1.73 -9.02
CA VAL A 221 13.23 -2.02 -8.66
C VAL A 221 12.97 -3.46 -9.04
N GLU A 222 12.54 -4.27 -8.06
CA GLU A 222 12.28 -5.70 -8.20
C GLU A 222 10.83 -5.99 -7.83
N PHE A 223 10.13 -6.77 -8.67
CA PHE A 223 8.89 -7.42 -8.30
C PHE A 223 9.21 -8.85 -7.86
N ARG A 224 9.02 -9.14 -6.57
CA ARG A 224 9.17 -10.47 -5.99
C ARG A 224 7.82 -11.11 -5.85
N TYR A 225 7.67 -12.30 -6.40
CA TYR A 225 6.39 -12.97 -6.42
C TYR A 225 6.52 -14.47 -6.23
N ALA A 226 5.47 -15.09 -5.74
CA ALA A 226 5.34 -16.53 -5.71
C ALA A 226 3.89 -16.87 -6.04
N CYS A 227 3.71 -17.88 -6.89
CA CYS A 227 2.39 -18.34 -7.27
C CYS A 227 1.76 -19.18 -6.15
N VAL A 228 0.43 -19.20 -6.09
CA VAL A 228 -0.27 -20.21 -5.28
C VAL A 228 0.05 -21.59 -5.86
N GLU A 229 0.27 -22.59 -5.00
CA GLU A 229 0.64 -23.94 -5.44
C GLU A 229 -0.33 -24.42 -6.55
N TYR A 230 0.24 -24.91 -7.65
CA TYR A 230 -0.45 -25.47 -8.82
C TYR A 230 -1.07 -24.50 -9.85
N ASP A 231 -0.75 -23.21 -9.87
CA ASP A 231 -1.11 -22.35 -11.02
C ASP A 231 0.00 -22.31 -12.08
N PRO A 232 -0.03 -23.14 -13.15
CA PRO A 232 0.95 -23.09 -14.24
C PRO A 232 0.83 -21.81 -15.09
N ASN A 233 -0.23 -21.03 -14.92
CA ASN A 233 -0.47 -19.80 -15.64
C ASN A 233 -0.07 -18.55 -14.85
N CYS A 234 0.35 -18.72 -13.59
CA CYS A 234 0.81 -17.63 -12.77
C CYS A 234 2.22 -17.18 -13.15
N LYS A 235 2.37 -15.90 -13.52
CA LYS A 235 3.65 -15.30 -13.88
C LYS A 235 3.59 -13.78 -13.90
N ALA A 236 4.75 -13.15 -13.74
CA ALA A 236 4.93 -11.73 -14.01
C ALA A 236 6.02 -11.51 -15.06
N ILE A 237 5.77 -10.57 -15.99
CA ILE A 237 6.69 -10.25 -17.09
C ILE A 237 6.84 -8.73 -17.21
N LEU A 238 8.07 -8.25 -17.39
CA LEU A 238 8.35 -6.84 -17.65
C LEU A 238 7.91 -6.49 -19.07
N CYS A 239 7.12 -5.44 -19.22
CA CYS A 239 6.69 -4.97 -20.52
C CYS A 239 7.80 -4.12 -21.18
N PRO A 240 8.18 -4.35 -22.46
CA PRO A 240 9.07 -3.44 -23.15
C PRO A 240 8.44 -2.06 -23.32
N ASP A 241 9.27 -1.03 -23.24
CA ASP A 241 8.86 0.35 -23.48
C ASP A 241 8.18 0.46 -24.86
N LYS A 242 6.92 0.96 -24.86
CA LYS A 242 6.07 1.24 -26.04
C LYS A 242 5.26 0.07 -26.61
N GLU A 243 5.33 -1.12 -26.02
CA GLU A 243 4.52 -2.28 -26.45
C GLU A 243 3.18 -2.40 -25.69
N TYR A 244 2.45 -1.29 -25.53
CA TYR A 244 1.09 -1.27 -24.95
C TYR A 244 0.00 -1.49 -26.00
N GLN A 245 0.23 -2.38 -26.95
CA GLN A 245 -0.71 -2.64 -28.04
C GLN A 245 -1.22 -4.07 -27.91
N HIS A 246 -2.54 -4.26 -28.01
CA HIS A 246 -3.13 -5.59 -28.12
C HIS A 246 -2.37 -6.40 -29.18
N GLY A 247 -1.75 -7.51 -28.79
CA GLY A 247 -0.89 -8.33 -29.66
C GLY A 247 0.62 -8.05 -29.63
N SER A 248 1.16 -7.26 -28.69
CA SER A 248 2.60 -7.14 -28.37
C SER A 248 3.06 -8.23 -27.39
N GLU A 249 4.34 -8.54 -27.14
CA GLU A 249 4.69 -9.66 -26.21
C GLU A 249 4.18 -9.48 -24.77
N CYS A 250 3.78 -8.27 -24.40
CA CYS A 250 3.06 -7.94 -23.16
C CYS A 250 1.59 -8.36 -23.15
N ILE A 251 1.02 -8.57 -24.34
CA ILE A 251 -0.37 -8.98 -24.63
C ILE A 251 -0.39 -10.05 -25.77
N ARG A 252 0.71 -10.77 -26.08
CA ARG A 252 0.74 -11.75 -27.18
C ARG A 252 0.24 -13.05 -26.60
N ASP A 253 -0.87 -13.48 -27.19
CA ASP A 253 -1.31 -14.84 -27.48
C ASP A 253 -0.19 -15.90 -27.53
N VAL A 254 0.42 -16.20 -26.37
CA VAL A 254 0.95 -17.54 -26.07
C VAL A 254 0.04 -18.24 -25.05
N PHE A 255 -1.09 -17.62 -24.69
CA PHE A 255 -2.18 -18.27 -23.97
C PHE A 255 -3.44 -18.34 -24.83
N GLY A 256 -3.45 -19.30 -25.77
CA GLY A 256 -4.67 -19.82 -26.39
C GLY A 256 -5.17 -19.04 -27.60
N ALA A 257 -4.97 -19.59 -28.79
CA ALA A 257 -5.42 -19.08 -30.09
C ALA A 257 -6.96 -18.89 -30.26
N GLU A 258 -7.77 -19.02 -29.21
CA GLU A 258 -9.24 -18.88 -29.26
C GLU A 258 -9.75 -17.49 -28.82
N THR A 259 -8.97 -16.70 -28.09
CA THR A 259 -9.45 -15.47 -27.43
C THR A 259 -9.82 -14.35 -28.42
N ALA A 260 -9.16 -14.33 -29.60
CA ALA A 260 -9.40 -13.34 -30.64
C ALA A 260 -10.80 -13.40 -31.27
N LYS A 261 -11.51 -14.55 -31.20
CA LYS A 261 -12.91 -14.62 -31.68
C LYS A 261 -13.88 -13.93 -30.71
N ASN A 262 -13.64 -14.01 -29.39
CA ASN A 262 -14.61 -13.54 -28.40
C ASN A 262 -14.51 -12.04 -28.09
N TYR A 263 -13.33 -11.42 -28.24
CA TYR A 263 -13.15 -9.99 -27.94
C TYR A 263 -13.93 -9.06 -28.90
N SER A 264 -14.14 -9.52 -30.15
CA SER A 264 -14.85 -8.74 -31.19
C SER A 264 -16.39 -8.75 -31.07
N ASP A 265 -16.96 -9.71 -30.34
CA ASP A 265 -18.40 -9.81 -30.16
C ASP A 265 -18.92 -8.97 -28.99
N TYR A 266 -18.09 -8.71 -27.97
CA TYR A 266 -18.50 -7.97 -26.77
C TYR A 266 -18.73 -6.47 -27.05
N PHE A 267 -17.92 -5.85 -27.94
CA PHE A 267 -18.10 -4.45 -28.35
C PHE A 267 -19.09 -4.25 -29.51
N ARG A 268 -19.73 -5.32 -30.01
CA ARG A 268 -20.75 -5.24 -31.08
C ARG A 268 -22.19 -5.32 -30.58
N LYS A 269 -22.44 -5.52 -29.28
CA LYS A 269 -23.80 -5.51 -28.73
C LYS A 269 -23.99 -4.39 -27.69
N LYS A 270 -24.34 -3.23 -28.27
CA LYS A 270 -24.96 -2.00 -27.74
C LYS A 270 -24.11 -1.06 -26.90
#